data_AF-A0A7S2R8D2-F1
#
_entry.id   AF-A0A7S2R8D2-F1
#
_cell.length_a   1.000
_cell.length_b   1.000
_cell.length_c   1.000
_cell.angle_alpha   90.00
_cell.angle_beta   90.00
_cell.angle_gamma   90.00
#
_symmetry.space_group_name_H-M   'P 1'
#
loop_
_entity.id
_entity.type
_entity.pdbx_description
1 polymer ?
#
loop_
_entity_poly.entity_id
_entity_poly.type
_entity_poly.pdbx_seq_one_letter_code
_entity_poly.pdbx_strand_id
1 'polypeptide(L)'
;MGGLLTVVHACLDMKNTILDKLHYILFYLTNAMNPRMLITTDEDLEPFQVSVRVGQAVETVGQAGKPKSISGFQTHTTPVLLAVTERAELADQEYLPVVNHLEGIVILRKNPDFEPMDA
;
A
#
# COMPACT_ATOMS: atom_id res chain seq x y z
N MET A 1 -1.40 -16.01 5.03
CA MET A 1 -1.39 -16.44 6.46
C MET A 1 -0.98 -17.89 6.62
N GLY A 2 -1.66 -18.87 6.00
CA GLY A 2 -1.32 -20.29 6.14
C GLY A 2 0.13 -20.65 5.80
N GLY A 3 0.70 -20.09 4.73
CA GLY A 3 2.08 -20.40 4.31
C GLY A 3 3.16 -20.06 5.35
N LEU A 4 2.97 -19.00 6.13
CA LEU A 4 3.93 -18.55 7.14
C LEU A 4 3.89 -19.46 8.38
N LEU A 5 2.69 -19.88 8.80
CA LEU A 5 2.49 -20.84 9.88
C LEU A 5 3.09 -22.21 9.55
N THR A 6 2.92 -22.68 8.31
CA THR A 6 3.50 -23.96 7.85
C THR A 6 5.02 -23.95 7.95
N VAL A 7 5.67 -22.85 7.55
CA VAL A 7 7.14 -22.73 7.63
C VAL A 7 7.61 -22.65 9.08
N VAL A 8 6.95 -21.85 9.94
CA VAL A 8 7.30 -21.76 11.37
C VAL A 8 7.13 -23.10 12.08
N HIS A 9 6.07 -23.84 11.77
CA HIS A 9 5.87 -25.18 12.32
C HIS A 9 6.94 -26.18 11.86
N ALA A 10 7.33 -26.13 10.58
CA ALA A 10 8.42 -26.96 10.06
C ALA A 10 9.77 -26.65 10.73
N CYS A 11 10.03 -25.39 11.10
CA CYS A 11 11.26 -25.01 11.81
C CYS A 11 11.41 -25.64 13.21
N LEU A 12 10.34 -26.18 13.81
CA LEU A 12 10.42 -26.88 15.10
C LEU A 12 11.20 -28.19 15.03
N ASP A 13 11.18 -28.86 13.86
CA ASP A 13 11.99 -30.05 13.58
C ASP A 13 12.67 -29.94 12.21
N MET A 14 13.67 -29.06 12.15
CA MET A 14 14.33 -28.69 10.89
C MET A 14 15.08 -29.88 10.25
N LYS A 15 15.60 -30.81 11.07
CA LYS A 15 16.40 -31.96 10.60
C LYS A 15 15.56 -32.92 9.76
N ASN A 16 14.34 -33.21 10.21
CA ASN A 16 13.46 -34.17 9.53
C ASN A 16 12.53 -33.52 8.49
N THR A 17 12.43 -32.19 8.47
CA THR A 17 11.56 -31.45 7.54
C THR A 17 12.37 -30.77 6.44
N ILE A 18 12.83 -29.55 6.69
CA ILE A 18 13.47 -28.65 5.71
C ILE A 18 14.77 -29.24 5.17
N LEU A 19 15.58 -29.90 6.02
CA LEU A 19 16.89 -30.45 5.67
C LEU A 19 16.87 -31.87 5.08
N ASP A 20 15.72 -32.55 5.11
CA ASP A 20 15.56 -33.91 4.56
C ASP A 20 14.79 -33.85 3.22
N LYS A 21 13.59 -34.45 3.15
CA LYS A 21 12.82 -34.59 1.90
C LYS A 21 11.85 -33.45 1.63
N LEU A 22 11.55 -32.61 2.61
CA LEU A 22 10.48 -31.61 2.55
C LEU A 22 11.00 -30.19 2.30
N HIS A 23 12.11 -30.02 1.59
CA HIS A 23 12.71 -28.72 1.28
C HIS A 23 11.75 -27.77 0.51
N TYR A 24 10.80 -28.32 -0.25
CA TYR A 24 9.78 -27.54 -0.97
C TYR A 24 8.81 -26.79 -0.03
N ILE A 25 8.78 -27.10 1.26
CA ILE A 25 7.99 -26.36 2.25
C ILE A 25 8.36 -24.86 2.24
N LEU A 26 9.60 -24.52 1.88
CA LEU A 26 10.04 -23.13 1.75
C LEU A 26 9.27 -22.35 0.67
N PHE A 27 8.70 -22.99 -0.36
CA PHE A 27 7.87 -22.33 -1.37
C PHE A 27 6.52 -21.85 -0.83
N TYR A 28 6.08 -22.34 0.34
CA TYR A 28 4.92 -21.75 1.00
C TYR A 28 5.15 -20.30 1.45
N LEU A 29 6.41 -19.84 1.50
CA LEU A 29 6.73 -18.43 1.75
C LEU A 29 6.25 -17.52 0.61
N THR A 30 6.24 -17.99 -0.64
CA THR A 30 5.75 -17.20 -1.78
C THR A 30 4.28 -16.85 -1.63
N ASN A 31 3.45 -17.77 -1.13
CA ASN A 31 2.03 -17.52 -0.82
C ASN A 31 1.83 -16.58 0.38
N ALA A 32 2.87 -16.34 1.18
CA ALA A 32 2.83 -15.40 2.29
C ALA A 32 3.26 -13.98 1.89
N MET A 33 3.86 -13.81 0.71
CA MET A 33 4.21 -12.49 0.18
C MET A 33 2.94 -11.72 -0.19
N ASN A 34 2.75 -10.55 0.41
CA ASN A 34 1.65 -9.65 0.09
C ASN A 34 2.22 -8.26 -0.26
N PRO A 35 2.27 -7.89 -1.56
CA PRO A 35 2.79 -6.59 -1.96
C PRO A 35 1.83 -5.47 -1.57
N ARG A 36 2.37 -4.37 -1.04
CA ARG A 36 1.61 -3.15 -0.73
C ARG A 36 1.39 -2.35 -2.01
N MET A 37 0.35 -2.69 -2.75
CA MET A 37 0.00 -2.02 -4.01
C MET A 37 -1.11 -1.01 -3.78
N LEU A 38 -1.02 0.18 -4.39
CA LEU A 38 -2.07 1.17 -4.44
C LEU A 38 -2.67 1.21 -5.85
N ILE A 39 -3.96 0.87 -5.94
CA ILE A 39 -4.80 0.96 -7.14
C ILE A 39 -5.95 1.91 -6.83
N THR A 40 -6.26 2.80 -7.75
CA THR A 40 -7.39 3.72 -7.66
C THR A 40 -8.50 3.29 -8.61
N THR A 41 -9.73 3.28 -8.11
CA THR A 41 -10.94 2.93 -8.88
C THR A 41 -12.01 4.01 -8.69
N ASP A 42 -12.84 4.20 -9.72
CA ASP A 42 -13.98 5.12 -9.64
C ASP A 42 -15.17 4.47 -8.89
N GLU A 43 -16.28 5.19 -8.76
CA GLU A 43 -17.52 4.68 -8.14
C GLU A 43 -18.10 3.48 -8.89
N ASP A 44 -17.88 3.39 -10.20
CA ASP A 44 -18.26 2.26 -11.05
C ASP A 44 -17.26 1.08 -11.02
N LEU A 45 -16.26 1.13 -10.11
CA LEU A 45 -15.21 0.12 -9.93
C LEU A 45 -14.25 -0.04 -11.13
N GLU A 46 -14.29 0.88 -12.08
CA GLU A 46 -13.32 0.94 -13.18
C GLU A 46 -11.98 1.53 -12.69
N PRO A 47 -10.84 0.88 -12.99
CA PRO A 47 -9.53 1.38 -12.60
C PRO A 47 -9.16 2.62 -13.42
N PHE A 48 -8.72 3.68 -12.75
CA PHE A 48 -8.24 4.89 -13.41
C PHE A 48 -6.97 5.42 -12.77
N GLN A 49 -6.20 6.17 -13.54
CA GLN A 49 -4.89 6.67 -13.14
C GLN A 49 -5.01 8.05 -12.50
N VAL A 50 -4.39 8.21 -11.33
CA VAL A 50 -4.35 9.47 -10.57
C VAL A 50 -2.93 9.74 -10.11
N SER A 51 -2.59 11.03 -10.04
CA SER A 51 -1.33 11.50 -9.49
C SER A 51 -1.31 11.37 -7.97
N VAL A 52 -0.32 10.64 -7.45
CA VAL A 52 -0.11 10.37 -6.03
C VAL A 52 1.29 10.78 -5.61
N ARG A 53 1.43 11.34 -4.41
CA ARG A 53 2.70 11.65 -3.76
C ARG A 53 3.05 10.54 -2.79
N VAL A 54 4.16 9.84 -3.06
CA VAL A 54 4.67 8.76 -2.22
C VAL A 54 5.91 9.25 -1.50
N GLY A 55 5.94 9.13 -0.17
CA GLY A 55 7.07 9.56 0.63
C GLY A 55 7.17 8.78 1.94
N GLN A 56 8.20 9.10 2.73
CA GLN A 56 8.43 8.45 4.01
C GLN A 56 7.28 8.78 4.99
N ALA A 57 6.71 7.75 5.61
CA ALA A 57 5.65 7.93 6.59
C ALA A 57 6.19 8.62 7.85
N VAL A 58 5.49 9.67 8.31
CA VAL A 58 5.82 10.42 9.52
C VAL A 58 4.59 10.52 10.43
N GLU A 59 4.81 10.42 11.74
CA GLU A 59 3.76 10.63 12.73
C GLU A 59 3.36 12.10 12.80
N THR A 60 2.05 12.34 12.70
CA THR A 60 1.47 13.69 12.69
C THR A 60 1.24 14.24 14.10
N VAL A 61 1.45 13.43 15.16
CA VAL A 61 1.26 13.83 16.55
C VAL A 61 2.37 14.80 16.96
N GLY A 62 2.01 15.97 17.47
CA GLY A 62 2.97 16.98 17.94
C GLY A 62 3.57 17.87 16.84
N GLN A 63 3.14 17.71 15.59
CA GLN A 63 3.52 18.62 14.51
C GLN A 63 2.66 19.91 14.57
N ALA A 64 3.31 21.07 14.45
CA ALA A 64 2.63 22.37 14.40
C ALA A 64 2.04 22.64 13.00
N GLY A 65 0.89 23.31 12.94
CA GLY A 65 0.25 23.74 11.69
C GLY A 65 -0.70 22.70 11.09
N LYS A 66 -0.65 22.51 9.76
CA LYS A 66 -1.42 21.47 9.03
C LYS A 66 -0.49 20.27 8.80
N PRO A 67 -0.45 19.31 9.74
CA PRO A 67 0.56 18.25 9.73
C PRO A 67 0.39 17.37 8.49
N LYS A 68 1.51 17.05 7.85
CA LYS A 68 1.57 16.15 6.69
C LYS A 68 1.99 14.77 7.15
N SER A 69 1.36 13.75 6.59
CA SER A 69 1.61 12.37 6.99
C SER A 69 2.82 11.74 6.29
N ILE A 70 3.37 12.46 5.30
CA ILE A 70 4.55 12.10 4.53
C ILE A 70 5.62 13.19 4.60
N SER A 71 6.89 12.78 4.59
CA SER A 71 8.07 13.64 4.40
C SER A 71 8.86 13.15 3.18
N GLY A 72 9.40 14.08 2.39
CA GLY A 72 10.19 13.79 1.18
C GLY A 72 9.43 12.92 0.18
N PHE A 73 8.69 13.53 -0.74
CA PHE A 73 7.83 12.79 -1.67
C PHE A 73 8.34 12.80 -3.10
N GLN A 74 7.99 11.75 -3.85
CA GLN A 74 8.00 11.72 -5.30
C GLN A 74 6.57 11.57 -5.83
N THR A 75 6.30 12.23 -6.95
CA THR A 75 5.01 12.12 -7.63
C THR A 75 5.05 10.92 -8.56
N HIS A 76 4.09 10.02 -8.38
CA HIS A 76 3.88 8.85 -9.22
C HIS A 76 2.44 8.85 -9.74
N THR A 77 2.18 8.00 -10.72
CA THR A 77 0.84 7.78 -11.28
C THR A 77 0.40 6.37 -10.92
N THR A 78 -0.82 6.21 -10.41
CA THR A 78 -1.36 4.89 -10.04
C THR A 78 -1.51 3.98 -11.26
N PRO A 79 -1.31 2.65 -11.12
CA PRO A 79 -1.01 1.91 -9.88
C PRO A 79 0.47 1.99 -9.46
N VAL A 80 0.73 2.05 -8.15
CA VAL A 80 2.09 2.16 -7.58
C VAL A 80 2.30 1.11 -6.49
N LEU A 81 3.53 0.61 -6.39
CA LEU A 81 3.95 -0.27 -5.30
C LEU A 81 4.64 0.55 -4.21
N LEU A 82 4.11 0.49 -2.99
CA LEU A 82 4.60 1.23 -1.84
C LEU A 82 5.62 0.40 -1.06
N ALA A 83 6.75 1.00 -0.68
CA ALA A 83 7.67 0.38 0.25
C ALA A 83 7.09 0.32 1.68
N VAL A 84 7.68 -0.50 2.55
CA VAL A 84 7.20 -0.71 3.93
C VAL A 84 7.20 0.61 4.75
N THR A 85 8.16 1.48 4.49
CA THR A 85 8.32 2.77 5.19
C THR A 85 7.61 3.94 4.50
N GLU A 86 6.90 3.67 3.41
CA GLU A 86 6.26 4.69 2.59
C GLU A 86 4.75 4.77 2.85
N ARG A 87 4.22 5.96 2.62
CA ARG A 87 2.78 6.25 2.59
C ARG A 87 2.49 7.14 1.38
N ALA A 88 1.31 6.96 0.79
CA ALA A 88 0.82 7.76 -0.31
C ALA A 88 -0.20 8.81 0.15
N GLU A 89 -0.16 9.98 -0.48
CA GLU A 89 -1.20 11.01 -0.43
C GLU A 89 -1.62 11.38 -1.86
N LEU A 90 -2.86 11.80 -2.11
CA LEU A 90 -3.26 12.32 -3.42
C LEU A 90 -2.50 13.62 -3.72
N ALA A 91 -2.08 13.81 -4.98
CA ALA A 91 -1.38 15.01 -5.39
C ALA A 91 -2.30 16.22 -5.53
N ASP A 92 -3.54 15.98 -5.97
CA ASP A 92 -4.55 16.97 -6.33
C ASP A 92 -5.85 16.75 -5.53
N GLN A 93 -6.71 17.78 -5.47
CA GLN A 93 -7.98 17.76 -4.74
C GLN A 93 -9.20 17.45 -5.62
N GLU A 94 -9.00 17.08 -6.88
CA GLU A 94 -10.07 16.70 -7.81
C GLU A 94 -10.87 15.50 -7.30
N TYR A 95 -10.19 14.57 -6.64
CA TYR A 95 -10.77 13.37 -6.08
C TYR A 95 -10.60 13.31 -4.56
N LEU A 96 -11.61 12.76 -3.90
CA LEU A 96 -11.60 12.46 -2.47
C LEU A 96 -11.62 10.94 -2.28
N PRO A 97 -10.67 10.36 -1.52
CA PRO A 97 -10.69 8.95 -1.22
C PRO A 97 -11.75 8.64 -0.18
N VAL A 98 -12.44 7.51 -0.34
CA VAL A 98 -13.42 7.04 0.66
C VAL A 98 -12.73 6.63 1.97
N VAL A 99 -11.45 6.26 1.91
CA VAL A 99 -10.63 5.83 3.04
C VAL A 99 -9.49 6.81 3.34
N ASN A 100 -9.09 6.89 4.61
CA ASN A 100 -8.02 7.79 5.06
C ASN A 100 -6.60 7.30 4.70
N HIS A 101 -6.46 6.03 4.32
CA HIS A 101 -5.16 5.41 4.02
C HIS A 101 -5.17 4.89 2.59
N LEU A 102 -4.22 5.36 1.78
CA LEU A 102 -4.12 5.00 0.38
C LEU A 102 -3.27 3.73 0.20
N GLU A 103 -3.88 2.58 0.45
CA GLU A 103 -3.24 1.27 0.28
C GLU A 103 -4.27 0.23 -0.19
N GLY A 104 -3.84 -0.69 -1.04
CA GLY A 104 -4.73 -1.68 -1.66
C GLY A 104 -5.54 -1.06 -2.80
N ILE A 105 -6.82 -1.45 -2.87
CA ILE A 105 -7.77 -0.91 -3.83
C ILE A 105 -8.54 0.21 -3.13
N VAL A 106 -8.39 1.43 -3.64
CA VAL A 106 -8.99 2.63 -3.06
C VAL A 106 -9.99 3.23 -4.04
N ILE A 107 -11.22 3.38 -3.57
CA ILE A 107 -12.28 4.06 -4.32
C ILE A 107 -12.13 5.57 -4.12
N LEU A 108 -12.10 6.28 -5.23
CA LEU A 108 -12.05 7.73 -5.30
C LEU A 108 -13.41 8.27 -5.76
N ARG A 109 -13.86 9.36 -5.14
CA ARG A 109 -15.06 10.09 -5.55
C ARG A 109 -14.65 11.44 -6.09
N LYS A 110 -15.40 11.96 -7.06
CA LYS A 110 -15.21 13.35 -7.51
C LYS A 110 -15.54 14.31 -6.37
N ASN A 111 -14.68 15.29 -6.18
CA ASN A 111 -14.89 16.31 -5.17
C ASN A 111 -15.92 17.34 -5.68
N PRO A 112 -17.07 17.51 -5.01
CA PRO A 112 -18.09 18.47 -5.42
C PRO A 112 -17.64 19.93 -5.28
N ASP A 113 -16.66 20.20 -4.41
CA ASP A 113 -16.13 21.55 -4.14
C ASP A 113 -14.87 21.86 -4.98
N PHE A 114 -14.57 21.04 -5.99
CA PHE A 114 -13.39 21.24 -6.82
C PHE A 114 -13.61 22.36 -7.83
N GLU A 115 -12.97 23.50 -7.57
CA GLU A 115 -12.82 24.55 -8.57
C GLU A 115 -11.55 24.29 -9.39
N PRO A 116 -11.65 24.08 -10.71
CA PRO A 116 -10.47 24.00 -11.55
C PRO A 116 -9.72 25.33 -11.45
N MET A 117 -8.46 25.27 -11.04
CA MET A 117 -7.60 26.44 -11.01
C MET A 117 -7.34 26.87 -12.46
N ASP A 118 -8.05 27.91 -12.91
CA ASP A 118 -7.85 28.51 -14.23
C ASP A 118 -6.37 28.88 -14.42
N ALA A 119 -5.84 28.57 -15.62
CA ALA A 119 -4.43 28.66 -15.99
C ALA A 119 -3.86 30.08 -16.02
#